data_AF-A0A6M4P8S7-F1
#
_entry.id   AF-A0A6M4P8S7-F1
#
_cell.length_a   1.000
_cell.length_b   1.000
_cell.length_c   1.000
_cell.angle_alpha   90.00
_cell.angle_beta   90.00
_cell.angle_gamma   90.00
#
_symmetry.space_group_name_H-M   'P 1'
#
loop_
_entity.id
_entity.type
_entity.pdbx_description
1 polymer ?
#
loop_
_entity_poly.entity_id
_entity_poly.type
_entity_poly.pdbx_seq_one_letter_code
_entity_poly.pdbx_strand_id
1 'polypeptide(L)'
;MSNPDNHSHQAPNPKNMNKAFYIGIGLNSAFTLIEFIVGYSINSLALIADASHNLSDVASLIISLIGMKLAQKASTTLYTYGYKKASIMASLINAILLVTIVIGIAYEALGRFDTIPEVAGKVIIITALIGVFINTVSAFAFYKGQKDDINVKGAFLHLMVDALVSVGVVISGIIIYYTSWNIVDPLVSLIISVVILLSTWGLLKESIKLAIDGVPQNVDLSKITAILESYNFIQNFHHLHIWALSTTENALTVHIVPKTDITFEETITMKENIKEDLAHQNIQHATIEFGTKADDNQKSRALNESIN
;
A
#
# COMPACT_ATOMS: atom_id res chain seq x y z
N MET A 1 -35.59 26.31 17.16
CA MET A 1 -34.76 25.41 18.00
C MET A 1 -34.96 23.99 17.50
N SER A 2 -34.10 23.55 16.61
CA SER A 2 -34.09 22.19 16.05
C SER A 2 -32.63 21.85 15.77
N ASN A 3 -32.11 20.92 16.57
CA ASN A 3 -30.75 20.42 16.55
C ASN A 3 -30.53 19.58 15.28
N PRO A 4 -29.50 19.81 14.45
CA PRO A 4 -29.17 18.89 13.38
C PRO A 4 -28.29 17.75 13.91
N ASP A 5 -28.67 16.53 13.54
CA ASP A 5 -27.99 15.30 13.91
C ASP A 5 -26.53 15.31 13.45
N ASN A 6 -25.64 15.26 14.43
CA ASN A 6 -24.20 15.18 14.25
C ASN A 6 -23.83 13.75 13.86
N HIS A 7 -23.80 13.46 12.55
CA HIS A 7 -23.20 12.23 12.01
C HIS A 7 -21.68 12.32 12.11
N SER A 8 -21.17 12.21 13.34
CA SER A 8 -19.75 12.01 13.58
C SER A 8 -19.39 10.59 13.13
N HIS A 9 -18.64 10.49 12.04
CA HIS A 9 -17.87 9.29 11.72
C HIS A 9 -16.84 9.10 12.82
N GLN A 10 -17.23 8.42 13.90
CA GLN A 10 -16.29 7.92 14.89
C GLN A 10 -15.31 7.01 14.16
N ALA A 11 -14.05 7.48 14.06
CA ALA A 11 -12.92 6.61 13.75
C ALA A 11 -13.01 5.37 14.66
N PRO A 12 -12.87 4.15 14.13
CA PRO A 12 -13.06 2.92 14.90
C PRO A 12 -12.25 2.96 16.19
N ASN A 13 -12.93 2.80 17.33
CA ASN A 13 -12.31 2.82 18.64
C ASN A 13 -11.24 1.70 18.73
N PRO A 14 -9.93 2.04 18.86
CA PRO A 14 -8.81 1.11 18.60
C PRO A 14 -8.61 -0.01 19.64
N LYS A 15 -9.46 -0.12 20.67
CA LYS A 15 -9.18 -0.98 21.84
C LYS A 15 -9.59 -2.45 21.69
N ASN A 16 -10.65 -2.75 20.93
CA ASN A 16 -11.14 -4.14 20.76
C ASN A 16 -10.70 -4.79 19.44
N MET A 17 -10.34 -4.00 18.43
CA MET A 17 -9.81 -4.48 17.14
C MET A 17 -8.36 -4.96 17.22
N ASN A 18 -7.67 -4.70 18.33
CA ASN A 18 -6.23 -4.96 18.50
C ASN A 18 -5.88 -6.42 18.83
N LYS A 19 -6.62 -7.13 19.70
CA LYS A 19 -6.18 -8.47 20.15
C LYS A 19 -6.24 -9.53 19.05
N ALA A 20 -7.34 -9.60 18.31
CA ALA A 20 -7.47 -10.55 17.21
C ALA A 20 -6.44 -10.29 16.11
N PHE A 21 -6.17 -9.00 15.83
CA PHE A 21 -5.17 -8.57 14.86
C PHE A 21 -3.74 -8.97 15.29
N TYR A 22 -3.34 -8.67 16.54
CA TYR A 22 -2.03 -9.08 17.04
C TYR A 22 -1.86 -10.60 17.16
N ILE A 23 -2.91 -11.32 17.56
CA ILE A 23 -2.90 -12.78 17.63
C ILE A 23 -2.77 -13.38 16.23
N GLY A 24 -3.55 -12.89 15.26
CA GLY A 24 -3.48 -13.33 13.86
C GLY A 24 -2.09 -13.10 13.26
N ILE A 25 -1.52 -11.90 13.46
CA ILE A 25 -0.16 -11.58 13.02
C ILE A 25 0.87 -12.49 13.69
N GLY A 26 0.79 -12.65 15.01
CA GLY A 26 1.74 -13.48 15.75
C GLY A 26 1.70 -14.94 15.31
N LEU A 27 0.49 -15.50 15.14
CA LEU A 27 0.29 -16.87 14.64
C LEU A 27 0.79 -17.02 13.20
N ASN A 28 0.43 -16.10 12.30
CA ASN A 28 0.87 -16.18 10.91
C ASN A 28 2.39 -16.03 10.79
N SER A 29 3.00 -15.12 11.57
CA SER A 29 4.45 -14.94 11.62
C SER A 29 5.18 -16.18 12.09
N ALA A 30 4.71 -16.80 13.17
CA ALA A 30 5.31 -18.01 13.72
C ALA A 30 5.17 -19.19 12.75
N PHE A 31 3.98 -19.34 12.15
CA PHE A 31 3.74 -20.39 11.17
C PHE A 31 4.57 -20.21 9.90
N THR A 32 4.63 -19.00 9.35
CA THR A 32 5.45 -18.67 8.18
C THR A 32 6.91 -19.08 8.36
N LEU A 33 7.48 -18.84 9.56
CA LEU A 33 8.85 -19.26 9.85
C LEU A 33 8.99 -20.78 9.86
N ILE A 34 8.04 -21.49 10.46
CA ILE A 34 8.02 -22.97 10.47
C ILE A 34 7.90 -23.50 9.05
N GLU A 35 6.98 -22.96 8.25
CA GLU A 35 6.73 -23.35 6.87
C GLU A 35 7.97 -23.14 6.00
N PHE A 36 8.64 -21.99 6.13
CA PHE A 36 9.89 -21.71 5.42
C PHE A 36 10.98 -22.72 5.77
N ILE A 37 11.18 -23.01 7.06
CA ILE A 37 12.18 -23.99 7.54
C ILE A 37 11.86 -25.38 7.00
N VAL A 38 10.59 -25.79 7.04
CA VAL A 38 10.15 -27.10 6.53
C VAL A 38 10.34 -27.17 5.01
N GLY A 39 9.89 -26.17 4.27
CA GLY A 39 10.03 -26.09 2.81
C GLY A 39 11.50 -26.18 2.37
N TYR A 40 12.38 -25.42 3.03
CA TYR A 40 13.82 -25.51 2.80
C TYR A 40 14.40 -26.89 3.13
N SER A 41 14.00 -27.48 4.26
CA SER A 41 14.51 -28.78 4.71
C SER A 41 14.13 -29.95 3.80
N ILE A 42 12.96 -29.89 3.15
CA ILE A 42 12.49 -30.91 2.21
C ILE A 42 12.70 -30.52 0.74
N ASN A 43 13.38 -29.41 0.50
CA ASN A 43 13.64 -28.87 -0.82
C ASN A 43 12.37 -28.62 -1.65
N SER A 44 11.25 -28.20 -1.04
CA SER A 44 10.00 -27.87 -1.73
C SER A 44 9.91 -26.38 -2.02
N LEU A 45 9.90 -26.01 -3.31
CA LEU A 45 9.71 -24.61 -3.68
C LEU A 45 8.28 -24.14 -3.46
N ALA A 46 7.29 -25.03 -3.53
CA ALA A 46 5.89 -24.64 -3.35
C ALA A 46 5.65 -24.14 -1.92
N LEU A 47 6.22 -24.83 -0.92
CA LEU A 47 6.18 -24.37 0.48
C LEU A 47 7.00 -23.10 0.69
N ILE A 48 8.18 -22.98 0.07
CA ILE A 48 9.00 -21.77 0.18
C ILE A 48 8.26 -20.57 -0.43
N ALA A 49 7.55 -20.76 -1.54
CA ALA A 49 6.77 -19.73 -2.20
C ALA A 49 5.59 -19.25 -1.36
N ASP A 50 4.82 -20.18 -0.79
CA ASP A 50 3.72 -19.86 0.13
C ASP A 50 4.24 -19.13 1.38
N ALA A 51 5.31 -19.65 2.00
CA ALA A 51 5.96 -19.00 3.13
C ALA A 51 6.50 -17.60 2.78
N SER A 52 7.08 -17.42 1.59
CA SER A 52 7.62 -16.12 1.15
C SER A 52 6.52 -15.08 0.96
N HIS A 53 5.34 -15.51 0.50
CA HIS A 53 4.16 -14.64 0.42
C HIS A 53 3.73 -14.19 1.82
N ASN A 54 3.47 -15.15 2.70
CA ASN A 54 3.04 -14.91 4.08
C ASN A 54 4.08 -14.06 4.86
N LEU A 55 5.37 -14.26 4.58
CA LEU A 55 6.45 -13.48 5.18
C LEU A 55 6.40 -12.02 4.75
N SER A 56 6.08 -11.74 3.49
CA SER A 56 5.96 -10.36 3.04
C SER A 56 4.75 -9.66 3.62
N ASP A 57 3.65 -10.36 3.90
CA ASP A 57 2.51 -9.77 4.61
C ASP A 57 2.90 -9.37 6.03
N VAL A 58 3.60 -10.26 6.74
CA VAL A 58 4.16 -9.96 8.06
C VAL A 58 5.15 -8.80 8.00
N ALA A 59 6.06 -8.81 7.03
CA ALA A 59 7.05 -7.76 6.83
C ALA A 59 6.36 -6.42 6.54
N SER A 60 5.36 -6.40 5.67
CA SER A 60 4.54 -5.23 5.33
C SER A 60 3.86 -4.65 6.56
N LEU A 61 3.33 -5.50 7.44
CA LEU A 61 2.67 -5.06 8.68
C LEU A 61 3.67 -4.45 9.66
N ILE A 62 4.84 -5.08 9.84
CA ILE A 62 5.92 -4.54 10.68
C ILE A 62 6.41 -3.20 10.11
N ILE A 63 6.63 -3.13 8.81
CA ILE A 63 7.06 -1.95 8.07
C ILE A 63 6.04 -0.81 8.19
N SER A 64 4.75 -1.12 8.03
CA SER A 64 3.66 -0.17 8.21
C SER A 64 3.57 0.32 9.66
N LEU A 65 3.76 -0.57 10.65
CA LEU A 65 3.79 -0.17 12.07
C LEU A 65 4.98 0.76 12.38
N ILE A 66 6.16 0.47 11.84
CA ILE A 66 7.34 1.33 11.97
C ILE A 66 7.08 2.66 11.25
N GLY A 67 6.57 2.61 10.01
CA GLY A 67 6.24 3.78 9.20
C GLY A 67 5.24 4.70 9.89
N MET A 68 4.19 4.16 10.50
CA MET A 68 3.22 4.93 11.29
C MET A 68 3.86 5.56 12.53
N LYS A 69 4.67 4.80 13.29
CA LYS A 69 5.37 5.33 14.47
C LYS A 69 6.37 6.43 14.11
N LEU A 70 7.08 6.28 12.99
CA LEU A 70 8.02 7.27 12.50
C LEU A 70 7.29 8.50 11.92
N ALA A 71 6.18 8.31 11.21
CA ALA A 71 5.38 9.43 10.68
C ALA A 71 4.81 10.32 11.79
N GLN A 72 4.55 9.77 12.98
CA GLN A 72 4.15 10.52 14.17
C GLN A 72 5.31 11.23 14.88
N LYS A 73 6.57 10.95 14.51
CA LYS A 73 7.73 11.60 15.11
C LYS A 73 7.84 13.05 14.62
N ALA A 74 7.94 13.97 15.56
CA ALA A 74 8.02 15.41 15.31
C ALA A 74 9.15 15.78 14.33
N SER A 75 8.96 16.89 13.62
CA SER A 75 9.93 17.50 12.72
C SER A 75 11.26 17.80 13.42
N THR A 76 12.36 17.64 12.71
CA THR A 76 13.70 18.04 13.17
C THR A 76 14.29 19.08 12.22
N THR A 77 15.44 19.66 12.57
CA THR A 77 16.17 20.60 11.69
C THR A 77 16.65 19.95 10.39
N LEU A 78 16.90 18.64 10.40
CA LEU A 78 17.30 17.86 9.22
C LEU A 78 16.11 17.32 8.43
N TYR A 79 14.99 17.06 9.10
CA TYR A 79 13.77 16.54 8.50
C TYR A 79 12.59 17.45 8.85
N THR A 80 12.38 18.48 8.04
CA THR A 80 11.42 19.56 8.30
C THR A 80 9.96 19.08 8.27
N TYR A 81 9.65 18.03 7.51
CA TYR A 81 8.37 17.33 7.58
C TYR A 81 8.36 16.13 8.56
N GLY A 82 9.42 15.95 9.33
CA GLY A 82 9.64 14.76 10.15
C GLY A 82 9.91 13.52 9.28
N TYR A 83 9.61 12.34 9.81
CA TYR A 83 9.90 11.07 9.15
C TYR A 83 8.71 10.52 8.33
N LYS A 84 7.82 11.40 7.85
CA LYS A 84 6.61 11.01 7.10
C LYS A 84 6.91 10.12 5.88
N LYS A 85 7.96 10.46 5.10
CA LYS A 85 8.42 9.69 3.94
C LYS A 85 8.95 8.30 4.28
N ALA A 86 9.28 8.01 5.56
CA ALA A 86 9.77 6.68 5.95
C ALA A 86 8.72 5.59 5.69
N SER A 87 7.43 5.91 5.80
CA SER A 87 6.34 4.98 5.44
C SER A 87 6.43 4.53 3.97
N ILE A 88 6.63 5.46 3.04
CA ILE A 88 6.77 5.19 1.60
C ILE A 88 8.04 4.37 1.32
N MET A 89 9.17 4.75 1.94
CA MET A 89 10.42 4.01 1.78
C MET A 89 10.31 2.58 2.27
N ALA A 90 9.62 2.37 3.38
CA ALA A 90 9.45 1.06 3.95
C ALA A 90 8.54 0.19 3.05
N SER A 91 7.43 0.74 2.51
CA SER A 91 6.62 0.04 1.50
C SER A 91 7.41 -0.30 0.23
N LEU A 92 8.27 0.62 -0.24
CA LEU A 92 9.14 0.39 -1.40
C LEU A 92 10.14 -0.74 -1.16
N ILE A 93 10.84 -0.73 -0.02
CA ILE A 93 11.80 -1.77 0.36
C ILE A 93 11.09 -3.12 0.44
N ASN A 94 9.91 -3.18 1.05
CA ASN A 94 9.12 -4.40 1.12
C ASN A 94 8.79 -4.95 -0.27
N ALA A 95 8.29 -4.09 -1.16
CA ALA A 95 7.92 -4.49 -2.52
C ALA A 95 9.14 -4.99 -3.31
N ILE A 96 10.30 -4.34 -3.19
CA ILE A 96 11.55 -4.77 -3.84
C ILE A 96 12.01 -6.13 -3.30
N LEU A 97 12.01 -6.31 -1.98
CA LEU A 97 12.41 -7.57 -1.35
C LEU A 97 11.52 -8.72 -1.82
N LEU A 98 10.20 -8.54 -1.80
CA LEU A 98 9.26 -9.58 -2.24
C LEU A 98 9.44 -9.91 -3.72
N VAL A 99 9.52 -8.91 -4.60
CA VAL A 99 9.76 -9.15 -6.03
C VAL A 99 11.07 -9.90 -6.26
N THR A 100 12.12 -9.55 -5.53
CA THR A 100 13.43 -10.24 -5.62
C THR A 100 13.31 -11.71 -5.21
N ILE A 101 12.67 -12.00 -4.07
CA ILE A 101 12.47 -13.36 -3.57
C ILE A 101 11.67 -14.18 -4.59
N VAL A 102 10.58 -13.63 -5.10
CA VAL A 102 9.68 -14.34 -6.03
C VAL A 102 10.33 -14.58 -7.40
N ILE A 103 11.10 -13.63 -7.92
CA ILE A 103 11.91 -13.85 -9.12
C ILE A 103 12.93 -14.97 -8.89
N GLY A 104 13.58 -15.00 -7.72
CA GLY A 104 14.50 -16.08 -7.33
C GLY A 104 13.81 -17.45 -7.30
N ILE A 105 12.63 -17.55 -6.70
CA ILE A 105 11.82 -18.78 -6.68
C ILE A 105 11.42 -19.20 -8.09
N ALA A 106 10.99 -18.26 -8.92
CA ALA A 106 10.62 -18.56 -10.31
C ALA A 106 11.81 -19.06 -11.12
N TYR A 107 12.99 -18.43 -10.95
CA TYR A 107 14.23 -18.86 -11.58
C TYR A 107 14.63 -20.29 -11.16
N GLU A 108 14.62 -20.57 -9.86
CA GLU A 108 14.93 -21.90 -9.32
C GLU A 108 13.90 -22.95 -9.78
N ALA A 109 12.62 -22.58 -9.83
CA ALA A 109 11.55 -23.47 -10.31
C ALA A 109 11.73 -23.83 -11.79
N LEU A 110 12.15 -22.87 -12.63
CA LEU A 110 12.49 -23.13 -14.04
C LEU A 110 13.70 -24.06 -14.16
N GLY A 111 14.73 -23.90 -13.33
CA GLY A 111 15.91 -24.78 -13.34
C GLY A 111 15.60 -26.22 -12.92
N ARG A 112 14.58 -26.45 -12.09
CA ARG A 112 14.19 -27.79 -11.62
C ARG A 112 13.53 -28.67 -12.67
N PHE A 113 13.12 -28.13 -13.81
CA PHE A 113 12.63 -28.95 -14.92
C PHE A 113 13.73 -29.81 -15.55
N ASP A 114 14.99 -29.38 -15.43
CA ASP A 114 16.14 -30.15 -15.93
C ASP A 114 16.53 -31.30 -14.99
N THR A 115 16.38 -31.10 -13.68
CA THR A 115 16.64 -32.13 -12.67
C THR A 115 15.62 -32.01 -11.54
N ILE A 116 14.59 -32.85 -11.60
CA ILE A 116 13.46 -32.80 -10.68
C ILE A 116 13.89 -33.37 -9.31
N PRO A 117 13.92 -32.55 -8.24
CA PRO A 117 14.27 -33.03 -6.92
C PRO A 117 13.13 -33.87 -6.34
N GLU A 118 13.47 -34.92 -5.57
CA GLU A 118 12.47 -35.62 -4.78
C GLU A 118 12.03 -34.75 -3.61
N VAL A 119 10.71 -34.58 -3.46
CA VAL A 119 10.12 -33.80 -2.38
C VAL A 119 9.16 -34.66 -1.57
N ALA A 120 9.16 -34.46 -0.25
CA ALA A 120 8.36 -35.27 0.67
C ALA A 120 6.89 -34.85 0.64
N GLY A 121 6.10 -35.37 -0.32
CA GLY A 121 4.68 -35.01 -0.50
C GLY A 121 3.84 -35.06 0.78
N LYS A 122 4.06 -36.06 1.65
CA LYS A 122 3.36 -36.15 2.96
C LYS A 122 3.65 -34.95 3.86
N VAL A 123 4.90 -34.46 3.88
CA VAL A 123 5.30 -33.29 4.67
C VAL A 123 4.66 -32.03 4.08
N ILE A 124 4.64 -31.89 2.74
CA ILE A 124 3.96 -30.78 2.05
C ILE A 124 2.49 -30.72 2.46
N ILE A 125 1.77 -31.84 2.39
CA ILE A 125 0.34 -31.92 2.76
C ILE A 125 0.11 -31.45 4.20
N ILE A 126 0.86 -32.00 5.16
CA ILE A 126 0.66 -31.70 6.58
C ILE A 126 0.94 -30.22 6.86
N THR A 127 2.06 -29.70 6.34
CA THR A 127 2.45 -28.30 6.55
C THR A 127 1.43 -27.35 5.94
N ALA A 128 1.07 -27.55 4.67
CA ALA A 128 0.12 -26.69 3.98
C ALA A 128 -1.29 -26.76 4.59
N LEU A 129 -1.74 -27.93 5.10
CA LEU A 129 -3.01 -28.04 5.83
C LEU A 129 -3.02 -27.21 7.13
N ILE A 130 -1.89 -27.15 7.84
CA ILE A 130 -1.75 -26.27 9.01
C ILE A 130 -1.86 -24.81 8.58
N GLY A 131 -1.25 -24.43 7.44
CA GLY A 131 -1.37 -23.09 6.87
C GLY A 131 -2.81 -22.72 6.52
N VAL A 132 -3.51 -23.60 5.79
CA VAL A 132 -4.95 -23.44 5.49
C VAL A 132 -5.75 -23.23 6.77
N PHE A 133 -5.48 -24.02 7.81
CA PHE A 133 -6.16 -23.90 9.09
C PHE A 133 -5.90 -22.54 9.76
N ILE A 134 -4.64 -22.11 9.85
CA ILE A 134 -4.25 -20.84 10.49
C ILE A 134 -4.83 -19.64 9.75
N ASN A 135 -4.74 -19.62 8.42
CA ASN A 135 -5.29 -18.55 7.60
C ASN A 135 -6.82 -18.49 7.69
N THR A 136 -7.49 -19.65 7.69
CA THR A 136 -8.95 -19.71 7.83
C THR A 136 -9.42 -19.24 9.21
N VAL A 137 -8.76 -19.68 10.29
CA VAL A 137 -9.08 -19.26 11.67
C VAL A 137 -8.84 -17.75 11.84
N SER A 138 -7.72 -17.25 11.29
CA SER A 138 -7.41 -15.82 11.30
C SER A 138 -8.44 -15.02 10.52
N ALA A 139 -8.85 -15.48 9.33
CA ALA A 139 -9.90 -14.85 8.54
C ALA A 139 -11.23 -14.81 9.32
N PHE A 140 -11.61 -15.92 9.98
CA PHE A 140 -12.86 -15.98 10.74
C PHE A 140 -12.92 -14.96 11.88
N ALA A 141 -11.78 -14.56 12.44
CA ALA A 141 -11.70 -13.49 13.44
C ALA A 141 -12.19 -12.12 12.89
N PHE A 142 -12.10 -11.90 11.57
CA PHE A 142 -12.55 -10.68 10.89
C PHE A 142 -13.94 -10.84 10.23
N TYR A 143 -14.51 -12.04 10.22
CA TYR A 143 -15.75 -12.35 9.50
C TYR A 143 -16.96 -11.51 9.93
N LYS A 144 -17.07 -11.14 11.21
CA LYS A 144 -18.20 -10.33 11.69
C LYS A 144 -18.07 -8.85 11.28
N GLY A 145 -16.85 -8.31 11.29
CA GLY A 145 -16.61 -6.89 11.00
C GLY A 145 -16.52 -6.54 9.52
N GLN A 146 -16.37 -7.52 8.62
CA GLN A 146 -16.20 -7.25 7.18
C GLN A 146 -17.39 -6.59 6.50
N LYS A 147 -18.59 -6.64 7.11
CA LYS A 147 -19.79 -6.05 6.53
C LYS A 147 -19.87 -4.54 6.77
N ASP A 148 -19.22 -4.07 7.82
CA ASP A 148 -19.35 -2.71 8.33
C ASP A 148 -18.12 -1.85 8.03
N ASP A 149 -16.95 -2.48 7.80
CA ASP A 149 -15.68 -1.79 7.54
C ASP A 149 -14.95 -2.40 6.33
N ILE A 150 -14.65 -1.55 5.33
CA ILE A 150 -13.93 -1.95 4.12
C ILE A 150 -12.50 -2.41 4.40
N ASN A 151 -11.85 -1.89 5.45
CA ASN A 151 -10.52 -2.32 5.86
C ASN A 151 -10.56 -3.73 6.46
N VAL A 152 -11.58 -4.01 7.28
CA VAL A 152 -11.81 -5.36 7.84
C VAL A 152 -12.17 -6.34 6.73
N LYS A 153 -12.96 -5.91 5.75
CA LYS A 153 -13.24 -6.69 4.53
C LYS A 153 -11.98 -6.99 3.74
N GLY A 154 -11.10 -6.01 3.57
CA GLY A 154 -9.80 -6.19 2.92
C GLY A 154 -8.95 -7.25 3.61
N ALA A 155 -8.76 -7.12 4.94
CA ALA A 155 -8.01 -8.11 5.73
C ALA A 155 -8.63 -9.51 5.69
N PHE A 156 -9.96 -9.62 5.75
CA PHE A 156 -10.67 -10.89 5.61
C PHE A 156 -10.43 -11.56 4.25
N LEU A 157 -10.60 -10.80 3.16
CA LEU A 157 -10.43 -11.31 1.80
C LEU A 157 -8.99 -11.70 1.53
N HIS A 158 -8.01 -10.95 2.04
CA HIS A 158 -6.60 -11.27 1.95
C HIS A 158 -6.30 -12.65 2.55
N LEU A 159 -6.67 -12.86 3.83
CA LEU A 159 -6.45 -14.14 4.52
C LEU A 159 -7.18 -15.33 3.86
N MET A 160 -8.33 -15.07 3.22
CA MET A 160 -9.02 -16.09 2.43
C MET A 160 -8.25 -16.46 1.15
N VAL A 161 -7.63 -15.48 0.49
CA VAL A 161 -6.78 -15.73 -0.68
C VAL A 161 -5.55 -16.53 -0.27
N ASP A 162 -4.91 -16.20 0.85
CA ASP A 162 -3.76 -16.95 1.38
C ASP A 162 -4.15 -18.41 1.67
N ALA A 163 -5.30 -18.62 2.31
CA ALA A 163 -5.83 -19.97 2.52
C ALA A 163 -6.05 -20.73 1.21
N LEU A 164 -6.53 -20.06 0.15
CA LEU A 164 -6.70 -20.67 -1.17
C LEU A 164 -5.35 -21.02 -1.83
N VAL A 165 -4.32 -20.17 -1.67
CA VAL A 165 -2.96 -20.46 -2.14
C VAL A 165 -2.42 -21.70 -1.43
N SER A 166 -2.52 -21.78 -0.10
CA SER A 166 -2.11 -22.96 0.67
C SER A 166 -2.91 -24.22 0.29
N VAL A 167 -4.20 -24.11 -0.06
CA VAL A 167 -4.98 -25.24 -0.62
C VAL A 167 -4.36 -25.74 -1.93
N GLY A 168 -3.89 -24.84 -2.79
CA GLY A 168 -3.14 -25.21 -4.00
C GLY A 168 -1.89 -26.04 -3.69
N VAL A 169 -1.17 -25.67 -2.62
CA VAL A 169 0.00 -26.43 -2.13
C VAL A 169 -0.41 -27.77 -1.51
N VAL A 170 -1.54 -27.85 -0.81
CA VAL A 170 -2.08 -29.14 -0.33
C VAL A 170 -2.36 -30.08 -1.51
N ILE A 171 -3.01 -29.57 -2.56
CA ILE A 171 -3.31 -30.35 -3.78
C ILE A 171 -2.00 -30.82 -4.43
N SER A 172 -0.98 -29.97 -4.51
CA SER A 172 0.33 -30.33 -5.05
C SER A 172 0.95 -31.49 -4.26
N GLY A 173 0.94 -31.39 -2.92
CA GLY A 173 1.43 -32.43 -2.02
C GLY A 173 0.68 -33.75 -2.17
N ILE A 174 -0.65 -33.72 -2.34
CA ILE A 174 -1.49 -34.91 -2.57
C ILE A 174 -1.08 -35.60 -3.87
N ILE A 175 -0.91 -34.84 -4.95
CA ILE A 175 -0.50 -35.41 -6.24
C ILE A 175 0.88 -36.05 -6.10
N ILE A 176 1.85 -35.34 -5.55
CA ILE A 176 3.22 -35.83 -5.32
C ILE A 176 3.20 -37.11 -4.47
N TYR A 177 2.40 -37.15 -3.40
CA TYR A 177 2.36 -38.29 -2.48
C TYR A 177 1.84 -39.56 -3.14
N TYR A 178 0.79 -39.47 -3.97
CA TYR A 178 0.17 -40.64 -4.59
C TYR A 178 0.79 -41.04 -5.93
N THR A 179 1.34 -40.09 -6.70
CA THR A 179 1.85 -40.37 -8.07
C THR A 179 3.37 -40.28 -8.18
N SER A 180 4.05 -39.77 -7.14
CA SER A 180 5.47 -39.44 -7.17
C SER A 180 5.85 -38.44 -8.27
N TRP A 181 4.87 -37.69 -8.80
CA TRP A 181 5.11 -36.63 -9.80
C TRP A 181 5.67 -35.37 -9.14
N ASN A 182 6.96 -35.41 -8.81
CA ASN A 182 7.67 -34.28 -8.21
C ASN A 182 7.70 -33.02 -9.10
N ILE A 183 7.45 -33.12 -10.41
CA ILE A 183 7.33 -31.98 -11.32
C ILE A 183 6.20 -31.01 -10.94
N VAL A 184 5.23 -31.46 -10.15
CA VAL A 184 4.13 -30.61 -9.68
C VAL A 184 4.62 -29.52 -8.73
N ASP A 185 5.68 -29.75 -7.96
CA ASP A 185 6.26 -28.74 -7.05
C ASP A 185 6.76 -27.49 -7.80
N PRO A 186 7.67 -27.58 -8.80
CA PRO A 186 8.10 -26.41 -9.56
C PRO A 186 6.96 -25.77 -10.38
N LEU A 187 6.00 -26.55 -10.90
CA LEU A 187 4.83 -26.00 -11.60
C LEU A 187 3.96 -25.14 -10.68
N VAL A 188 3.61 -25.65 -9.50
CA VAL A 188 2.81 -24.91 -8.52
C VAL A 188 3.58 -23.71 -7.99
N SER A 189 4.89 -23.84 -7.79
CA SER A 189 5.77 -22.72 -7.41
C SER A 189 5.72 -21.59 -8.43
N LEU A 190 5.76 -21.88 -9.73
CA LEU A 190 5.64 -20.87 -10.79
C LEU A 190 4.27 -20.18 -10.77
N ILE A 191 3.19 -20.94 -10.58
CA ILE A 191 1.83 -20.38 -10.47
C ILE A 191 1.76 -19.42 -9.29
N ILE A 192 2.22 -19.84 -8.12
CA ILE A 192 2.25 -19.01 -6.91
C ILE A 192 3.12 -17.75 -7.15
N SER A 193 4.31 -17.91 -7.74
CA SER A 193 5.17 -16.76 -8.08
C SER A 193 4.48 -15.75 -9.00
N VAL A 194 3.72 -16.20 -10.01
CA VAL A 194 2.95 -15.30 -10.88
C VAL A 194 1.87 -14.56 -10.09
N VAL A 195 1.12 -15.27 -9.23
CA VAL A 195 0.09 -14.66 -8.38
C VAL A 195 0.69 -13.57 -7.48
N ILE A 196 1.83 -13.86 -6.83
CA ILE A 196 2.51 -12.90 -5.94
C ILE A 196 3.07 -11.71 -6.73
N LEU A 197 3.65 -11.93 -7.92
CA LEU A 197 4.15 -10.84 -8.76
C LEU A 197 3.02 -9.90 -9.17
N LEU A 198 1.88 -10.44 -9.61
CA LEU A 198 0.73 -9.65 -10.02
C LEU A 198 0.15 -8.84 -8.85
N SER A 199 0.05 -9.44 -7.66
CA SER A 199 -0.46 -8.75 -6.46
C SER A 199 0.48 -7.64 -5.98
N THR A 200 1.80 -7.87 -6.07
CA THR A 200 2.82 -6.93 -5.57
C THR A 200 3.15 -5.82 -6.56
N TRP A 201 2.91 -6.03 -7.85
CA TRP A 201 3.27 -5.07 -8.90
C TRP A 201 2.65 -3.69 -8.70
N GLY A 202 1.38 -3.65 -8.28
CA GLY A 202 0.68 -2.40 -7.96
C GLY A 202 1.35 -1.65 -6.82
N LEU A 203 1.71 -2.36 -5.74
CA LEU A 203 2.39 -1.78 -4.58
C LEU A 203 3.77 -1.24 -4.95
N LEU A 204 4.55 -1.99 -5.75
CA LEU A 204 5.87 -1.55 -6.21
C LEU A 204 5.76 -0.27 -7.03
N LYS A 205 4.89 -0.27 -8.05
CA LYS A 205 4.68 0.89 -8.94
C LYS A 205 4.23 2.12 -8.16
N GLU A 206 3.28 1.94 -7.23
CA GLU A 206 2.80 3.06 -6.41
C GLU A 206 3.90 3.57 -5.49
N SER A 207 4.63 2.68 -4.80
CA SER A 207 5.70 3.09 -3.88
C SER A 207 6.82 3.84 -4.61
N ILE A 208 7.21 3.40 -5.81
CA ILE A 208 8.16 4.13 -6.67
C ILE A 208 7.60 5.51 -7.02
N LYS A 209 6.34 5.57 -7.47
CA LYS A 209 5.69 6.85 -7.82
C LYS A 209 5.69 7.83 -6.66
N LEU A 210 5.31 7.39 -5.45
CA LEU A 210 5.30 8.25 -4.25
C LEU A 210 6.72 8.63 -3.78
N ALA A 211 7.72 7.78 -4.03
CA ALA A 211 9.12 8.05 -3.73
C ALA A 211 9.70 9.17 -4.59
N ILE A 212 9.24 9.30 -5.84
CA ILE A 212 9.67 10.33 -6.80
C ILE A 212 8.69 11.52 -6.90
N ASP A 213 7.85 11.70 -5.88
CA ASP A 213 6.88 12.80 -5.77
C ASP A 213 5.80 12.85 -6.87
N GLY A 214 5.44 11.69 -7.43
CA GLY A 214 4.29 11.58 -8.31
C GLY A 214 2.95 11.71 -7.56
N VAL A 215 1.90 12.10 -8.30
CA VAL A 215 0.56 12.33 -7.74
C VAL A 215 -0.01 11.04 -7.13
N PRO A 216 -0.38 11.04 -5.83
CA PRO A 216 -0.92 9.85 -5.14
C PRO A 216 -2.22 9.32 -5.75
N GLN A 217 -2.45 8.01 -5.74
CA GLN A 217 -3.71 7.42 -6.25
C GLN A 217 -4.96 7.87 -5.48
N ASN A 218 -4.81 8.25 -4.21
CA ASN A 218 -5.91 8.71 -3.37
C ASN A 218 -6.25 10.20 -3.55
N VAL A 219 -5.62 10.89 -4.51
CA VAL A 219 -5.93 12.28 -4.87
C VAL A 219 -6.49 12.32 -6.28
N ASP A 220 -7.66 12.93 -6.42
CA ASP A 220 -8.30 13.18 -7.71
C ASP A 220 -7.98 14.60 -8.17
N LEU A 221 -7.04 14.71 -9.12
CA LEU A 221 -6.60 16.00 -9.66
C LEU A 221 -7.75 16.79 -10.27
N SER A 222 -8.71 16.12 -10.91
CA SER A 222 -9.86 16.79 -11.53
C SER A 222 -10.78 17.42 -10.49
N LYS A 223 -10.97 16.78 -9.32
CA LYS A 223 -11.71 17.38 -8.21
C LYS A 223 -10.99 18.58 -7.61
N ILE A 224 -9.68 18.49 -7.43
CA ILE A 224 -8.87 19.60 -6.92
C ILE A 224 -8.96 20.81 -7.87
N THR A 225 -8.84 20.59 -9.17
CA THR A 225 -9.01 21.61 -10.20
C THR A 225 -10.42 22.21 -10.16
N ALA A 226 -11.46 21.39 -10.10
CA ALA A 226 -12.85 21.88 -10.03
C ALA A 226 -13.13 22.72 -8.78
N ILE A 227 -12.54 22.35 -7.63
CA ILE A 227 -12.64 23.15 -6.40
C ILE A 227 -12.00 24.52 -6.59
N LEU A 228 -10.77 24.58 -7.11
CA LEU A 228 -10.09 25.84 -7.38
C LEU A 228 -10.86 26.70 -8.39
N GLU A 229 -11.40 26.10 -9.45
CA GLU A 229 -12.21 26.81 -10.46
C GLU A 229 -13.56 27.31 -9.92
N SER A 230 -14.09 26.69 -8.86
CA SER A 230 -15.37 27.11 -8.25
C SER A 230 -15.28 28.47 -7.54
N TYR A 231 -14.07 28.89 -7.16
CA TYR A 231 -13.85 30.17 -6.50
C TYR A 231 -13.88 31.32 -7.50
N ASN A 232 -14.97 32.10 -7.49
CA ASN A 232 -15.17 33.18 -8.47
C ASN A 232 -14.07 34.25 -8.48
N PHE A 233 -13.29 34.42 -7.41
CA PHE A 233 -12.19 35.39 -7.38
C PHE A 233 -10.95 34.91 -8.14
N ILE A 234 -10.81 33.60 -8.41
CA ILE A 234 -9.68 33.03 -9.12
C ILE A 234 -9.86 33.27 -10.62
N GLN A 235 -8.90 33.95 -11.24
CA GLN A 235 -8.86 34.11 -12.69
C GLN A 235 -8.20 32.91 -13.35
N ASN A 236 -7.06 32.49 -12.79
CA ASN A 236 -6.23 31.40 -13.28
C ASN A 236 -5.41 30.84 -12.11
N PHE A 237 -4.93 29.61 -12.23
CA PHE A 237 -3.94 29.04 -11.30
C PHE A 237 -2.93 28.22 -12.09
N HIS A 238 -1.71 28.15 -11.58
CA HIS A 238 -0.62 27.39 -12.20
C HIS A 238 0.38 26.92 -11.13
N HIS A 239 1.43 26.21 -11.55
CA HIS A 239 2.34 25.53 -10.61
C HIS A 239 1.59 24.66 -9.59
N LEU A 240 0.51 24.00 -10.03
CA LEU A 240 -0.18 23.02 -9.23
C LEU A 240 0.67 21.76 -9.16
N HIS A 241 1.33 21.56 -8.02
CA HIS A 241 2.12 20.36 -7.74
C HIS A 241 1.53 19.64 -6.53
N ILE A 242 1.38 18.33 -6.63
CA ILE A 242 0.80 17.49 -5.57
C ILE A 242 1.73 16.30 -5.38
N TRP A 243 2.12 16.04 -4.13
CA TRP A 243 2.98 14.92 -3.78
C TRP A 243 2.59 14.30 -2.44
N ALA A 244 3.05 13.08 -2.20
CA ALA A 244 2.83 12.37 -0.95
C ALA A 244 3.86 12.81 0.10
N LEU A 245 3.42 13.16 1.32
CA LEU A 245 4.33 13.27 2.47
C LEU A 245 4.53 11.89 3.13
N SER A 246 3.49 11.08 3.18
CA SER A 246 3.48 9.70 3.69
C SER A 246 2.55 8.83 2.83
N THR A 247 2.31 7.59 3.23
CA THR A 247 1.29 6.73 2.60
C THR A 247 -0.15 7.21 2.84
N THR A 248 -0.36 8.16 3.77
CA THR A 248 -1.70 8.63 4.17
C THR A 248 -1.88 10.14 4.05
N GLU A 249 -0.80 10.90 4.04
CA GLU A 249 -0.83 12.36 4.00
C GLU A 249 -0.19 12.90 2.73
N ASN A 250 -0.82 13.93 2.16
CA ASN A 250 -0.39 14.56 0.93
C ASN A 250 -0.17 16.06 1.13
N ALA A 251 0.68 16.61 0.26
CA ALA A 251 0.96 18.02 0.18
C ALA A 251 0.67 18.57 -1.21
N LEU A 252 0.39 19.87 -1.27
CA LEU A 252 0.06 20.60 -2.47
C LEU A 252 0.75 21.96 -2.44
N THR A 253 1.29 22.39 -3.58
CA THR A 253 1.62 23.78 -3.84
C THR A 253 0.83 24.27 -5.05
N VAL A 254 0.37 25.52 -4.99
CA VAL A 254 -0.33 26.16 -6.10
C VAL A 254 -0.11 27.66 -6.08
N HIS A 255 -0.02 28.24 -7.27
CA HIS A 255 0.02 29.68 -7.48
C HIS A 255 -1.32 30.14 -8.07
N ILE A 256 -2.00 31.04 -7.37
CA ILE A 256 -3.33 31.55 -7.72
C ILE A 256 -3.19 32.99 -8.22
N VAL A 257 -3.82 33.30 -9.35
CA VAL A 257 -3.93 34.64 -9.91
C VAL A 257 -5.36 35.16 -9.69
N PRO A 258 -5.56 36.20 -8.87
CA PRO A 258 -6.89 36.76 -8.61
C PRO A 258 -7.37 37.65 -9.77
N LYS A 259 -8.69 37.76 -9.95
CA LYS A 259 -9.32 38.61 -10.99
C LYS A 259 -9.12 40.10 -10.74
N THR A 260 -9.06 40.49 -9.48
CA THR A 260 -8.91 41.87 -8.99
C THR A 260 -7.80 41.92 -7.95
N ASP A 261 -7.28 43.12 -7.70
CA ASP A 261 -6.40 43.32 -6.56
C ASP A 261 -7.15 42.99 -5.27
N ILE A 262 -6.53 42.16 -4.45
CA ILE A 262 -7.06 41.67 -3.18
C ILE A 262 -6.17 42.18 -2.06
N THR A 263 -6.80 42.56 -0.95
CA THR A 263 -6.10 42.98 0.25
C THR A 263 -5.43 41.78 0.93
N PHE A 264 -4.48 42.07 1.82
CA PHE A 264 -3.80 41.04 2.59
C PHE A 264 -4.78 40.24 3.48
N GLU A 265 -5.77 40.90 4.08
CA GLU A 265 -6.79 40.26 4.94
C GLU A 265 -7.71 39.32 4.14
N GLU A 266 -8.16 39.75 2.95
CA GLU A 266 -8.94 38.90 2.04
C GLU A 266 -8.13 37.68 1.61
N THR A 267 -6.83 37.85 1.34
CA THR A 267 -5.93 36.76 0.97
C THR A 267 -5.83 35.70 2.07
N ILE A 268 -5.77 36.10 3.35
CA ILE A 268 -5.74 35.16 4.48
C ILE A 268 -7.03 34.34 4.53
N THR A 269 -8.18 35.01 4.48
CA THR A 269 -9.50 34.37 4.56
C THR A 269 -9.70 33.40 3.39
N MET A 270 -9.31 33.79 2.18
CA MET A 270 -9.37 32.94 0.99
C MET A 270 -8.45 31.71 1.11
N LYS A 271 -7.23 31.89 1.64
CA LYS A 271 -6.30 30.76 1.89
C LYS A 271 -6.89 29.75 2.85
N GLU A 272 -7.53 30.20 3.93
CA GLU A 272 -8.12 29.31 4.93
C GLU A 272 -9.25 28.47 4.33
N ASN A 273 -10.18 29.10 3.60
CA ASN A 273 -11.30 28.42 2.94
C ASN A 273 -10.80 27.38 1.92
N ILE A 274 -9.85 27.76 1.06
CA ILE A 274 -9.27 26.81 0.08
C ILE A 274 -8.58 25.65 0.81
N LYS A 275 -7.81 25.93 1.88
CA LYS A 275 -7.12 24.88 2.64
C LYS A 275 -8.09 23.89 3.28
N GLU A 276 -9.22 24.37 3.78
CA GLU A 276 -10.27 23.52 4.35
C GLU A 276 -10.88 22.60 3.29
N ASP A 277 -11.27 23.14 2.13
CA ASP A 277 -11.79 22.34 1.02
C ASP A 277 -10.78 21.30 0.51
N LEU A 278 -9.50 21.69 0.41
CA LEU A 278 -8.41 20.80 0.01
C LEU A 278 -8.18 19.69 1.05
N ALA A 279 -8.33 19.98 2.35
CA ALA A 279 -8.22 18.98 3.41
C ALA A 279 -9.28 17.88 3.26
N HIS A 280 -10.49 18.23 2.84
CA HIS A 280 -11.55 17.25 2.51
C HIS A 280 -11.23 16.38 1.29
N GLN A 281 -10.32 16.83 0.41
CA GLN A 281 -9.78 16.04 -0.70
C GLN A 281 -8.45 15.36 -0.37
N ASN A 282 -8.18 15.13 0.91
CA ASN A 282 -7.00 14.42 1.40
C ASN A 282 -5.67 15.15 1.11
N ILE A 283 -5.68 16.49 1.19
CA ILE A 283 -4.49 17.36 1.15
C ILE A 283 -4.31 18.03 2.51
N GLN A 284 -3.43 17.51 3.35
CA GLN A 284 -3.22 18.01 4.71
C GLN A 284 -2.27 19.20 4.79
N HIS A 285 -1.40 19.36 3.78
CA HIS A 285 -0.43 20.44 3.74
C HIS A 285 -0.50 21.20 2.42
N ALA A 286 -1.10 22.38 2.42
CA ALA A 286 -1.21 23.22 1.24
C ALA A 286 -0.44 24.53 1.40
N THR A 287 0.44 24.81 0.45
CA THR A 287 1.13 26.09 0.28
C THR A 287 0.51 26.82 -0.91
N ILE A 288 -0.15 27.93 -0.63
CA ILE A 288 -0.87 28.72 -1.64
C ILE A 288 -0.16 30.07 -1.77
N GLU A 289 0.37 30.31 -2.97
CA GLU A 289 0.97 31.58 -3.37
C GLU A 289 -0.05 32.39 -4.17
N PHE A 290 -0.06 33.71 -3.97
CA PHE A 290 -0.91 34.62 -4.73
C PHE A 290 -0.01 35.50 -5.58
N GLY A 291 -0.28 35.51 -6.89
CA GLY A 291 0.40 36.35 -7.86
C GLY A 291 -0.43 37.54 -8.29
N THR A 292 0.17 38.37 -9.11
CA THR A 292 -0.53 39.45 -9.81
C THR A 292 -0.73 39.08 -11.28
N LYS A 293 -1.61 39.81 -11.98
CA LYS A 293 -1.76 39.67 -13.45
C LYS A 293 -0.44 39.86 -14.23
N ALA A 294 0.56 40.53 -13.65
CA ALA A 294 1.87 40.71 -14.28
C ALA A 294 2.68 39.41 -14.34
N ASP A 295 2.49 38.49 -13.39
CA ASP A 295 3.22 37.21 -13.32
C ASP A 295 2.82 36.25 -14.46
N ASP A 296 1.56 36.31 -14.91
CA ASP A 296 1.05 35.51 -16.04
C ASP A 296 1.67 35.96 -17.38
N ASN A 297 1.98 37.25 -17.50
CA ASN A 297 2.60 37.85 -18.69
C ASN A 297 4.11 37.58 -18.79
N GLN A 298 4.83 37.48 -17.66
CA GLN A 298 6.26 37.13 -17.67
C GLN A 298 6.49 35.69 -18.12
N LYS A 299 5.62 34.76 -17.72
CA LYS A 299 5.69 33.35 -18.13
C LYS A 299 5.47 33.17 -19.63
N SER A 300 4.47 33.87 -20.17
CA SER A 300 4.19 33.90 -21.61
C SER A 300 5.37 34.48 -22.42
N ARG A 301 6.14 35.40 -21.85
CA ARG A 301 7.37 35.93 -22.45
C ARG A 301 8.55 34.95 -22.36
N ALA A 302 8.80 34.34 -21.20
CA ALA A 302 9.92 33.39 -21.01
C ALA A 302 9.78 32.10 -21.84
N LEU A 303 8.55 31.63 -22.08
CA LEU A 303 8.27 30.51 -22.99
C LEU A 303 8.48 30.89 -24.47
N ASN A 304 8.21 32.13 -24.85
CA ASN A 304 8.43 32.61 -26.23
C ASN A 304 9.90 32.96 -26.52
N GLU A 305 10.67 33.32 -25.50
CA GLU A 305 12.12 33.58 -25.61
C GLU A 305 12.97 32.30 -25.58
N SER A 306 12.45 31.16 -25.11
CA SER A 306 13.16 29.87 -25.13
C SER A 306 12.93 29.04 -26.40
N ILE A 307 12.09 29.54 -27.32
CA ILE A 307 11.75 28.91 -28.61
C ILE A 307 12.40 29.66 -29.80
N ASN A 308 13.04 30.81 -29.57
CA ASN A 308 13.85 31.55 -30.55
C ASN A 308 15.34 31.48 -30.22
#